data_AF-A0A963QQJ8-F1
#
_entry.id   AF-A0A963QQJ8-F1
#
_cell.length_a   1.000
_cell.length_b   1.000
_cell.length_c   1.000
_cell.angle_alpha   90.00
_cell.angle_beta   90.00
_cell.angle_gamma   90.00
#
_symmetry.space_group_name_H-M   'P 1'
#
loop_
_entity.id
_entity.type
_entity.pdbx_description
1 polymer ?
#
loop_
_entity_poly.entity_id
_entity_poly.type
_entity_poly.pdbx_seq_one_letter_code
_entity_poly.pdbx_strand_id
1 'polypeptide(L)'
;IGVGNGSPWNHKVRSEGKGDNLFLSSIVALDPDTGEYLWHYQETPGESWDYTATQQITLATLNIDGQPRKVLMQAPKNGFFFVLDRTDGKLISAKNYVDVNWATGYDLKTGRPIEDPKARYDDGAYVAIPGALGAHNWHPMAFSPQTGLVYIPAHRALFGYEDDKAPFKFRPGRWNLAIKGAGAAPSDDPAAFKNVRAMLSGRLIAWDPVKQQEAWGFEYSEPWNGGTLATAGNLVFQGDTKGDLRAFAADSGKVLWTVNLGIAIIAPPVTYAVDGEQYLAVAAGYGGAYALTSAYNDNPGPRPNGRLYVFKLGGKAAMPKIVRPEAGPANPPADQFTPAQIAKGDKLFAQDCWACHGPGAISSGVAPDLRRSGALSSAEAWKLIVAGGALKQHGMISFSDYYSDADVEDIRAYVGTRAKLLQKQEGGAK
;
A
#
# COMPACT_ATOMS: atom_id res chain seq x y z
N ILE A 1 -4.04 13.59 15.90
CA ILE A 1 -4.29 13.14 14.51
C ILE A 1 -2.97 12.90 13.78
N GLY A 2 -2.99 12.10 12.72
CA GLY A 2 -1.86 11.90 11.82
C GLY A 2 -2.05 12.66 10.51
N VAL A 3 -0.99 13.27 9.97
CA VAL A 3 -1.05 14.09 8.76
C VAL A 3 -0.38 13.37 7.57
N GLY A 4 -0.98 13.52 6.39
CA GLY A 4 -0.52 12.89 5.15
C GLY A 4 0.74 13.52 4.56
N ASN A 5 1.05 13.08 3.34
CA ASN A 5 2.11 13.59 2.48
C ASN A 5 1.71 14.91 1.80
N GLY A 6 2.67 15.61 1.22
CA GLY A 6 2.48 16.79 0.38
C GLY A 6 2.13 16.45 -1.06
N SER A 7 1.55 17.43 -1.75
CA SER A 7 1.28 17.35 -3.19
C SER A 7 1.83 18.61 -3.89
N PRO A 8 2.60 18.48 -4.99
CA PRO A 8 3.12 17.22 -5.54
C PRO A 8 4.13 16.54 -4.59
N TRP A 9 4.45 15.26 -4.80
CA TRP A 9 5.34 14.51 -3.90
C TRP A 9 6.75 15.10 -3.84
N ASN A 10 7.27 15.55 -4.98
CA ASN A 10 8.63 16.06 -5.06
C ASN A 10 8.81 17.39 -4.31
N HIS A 11 9.52 17.36 -3.18
CA HIS A 11 9.79 18.53 -2.32
C HIS A 11 10.46 19.70 -3.06
N LYS A 12 11.36 19.38 -4.00
CA LYS A 12 12.02 20.37 -4.87
C LYS A 12 11.02 21.16 -5.72
N VAL A 13 10.02 20.47 -6.26
CA VAL A 13 8.97 21.09 -7.07
C VAL A 13 7.91 21.76 -6.18
N ARG A 14 7.58 21.13 -5.05
CA ARG A 14 6.51 21.59 -4.14
C ARG A 14 6.87 22.89 -3.41
N SER A 15 8.12 23.05 -2.96
CA SER A 15 8.55 24.19 -2.14
C SER A 15 10.00 24.62 -2.42
N GLU A 16 10.48 24.45 -3.65
CA GLU A 16 11.86 24.78 -4.05
C GLU A 16 12.93 24.05 -3.22
N GLY A 17 12.57 22.90 -2.63
CA GLY A 17 13.44 22.15 -1.72
C GLY A 17 13.66 22.84 -0.37
N LYS A 18 12.83 23.84 -0.04
CA LYS A 18 12.94 24.63 1.19
C LYS A 18 11.88 24.23 2.20
N GLY A 19 12.26 24.39 3.46
CA GLY A 19 11.37 24.27 4.60
C GLY A 19 10.94 22.85 4.92
N ASP A 20 10.43 22.72 6.14
CA ASP A 20 9.91 21.46 6.69
C ASP A 20 8.51 21.11 6.15
N ASN A 21 7.84 22.09 5.54
CA ASN A 21 6.46 21.98 5.03
C ASN A 21 5.49 21.49 6.12
N LEU A 22 5.48 22.16 7.27
CA LEU A 22 4.55 21.82 8.35
C LEU A 22 3.09 21.95 7.89
N PHE A 23 2.19 21.04 8.27
CA PHE A 23 2.37 19.89 9.17
C PHE A 23 2.47 18.54 8.45
N LEU A 24 3.05 18.47 7.24
CA LEU A 24 3.16 17.21 6.50
C LEU A 24 3.88 16.13 7.31
N SER A 25 3.49 14.87 7.12
CA SER A 25 4.10 13.71 7.80
C SER A 25 4.31 13.93 9.30
N SER A 26 3.28 14.45 9.98
CA SER A 26 3.34 14.81 11.40
C SER A 26 2.24 14.15 12.21
N ILE A 27 2.53 13.97 13.49
CA ILE A 27 1.51 13.79 14.52
C ILE A 27 1.18 15.17 15.07
N VAL A 28 -0.11 15.51 15.11
CA VAL A 28 -0.59 16.80 15.63
C VAL A 28 -1.60 16.55 16.75
N ALA A 29 -1.38 17.16 17.90
CA ALA A 29 -2.34 17.20 19.00
C ALA A 29 -3.14 18.50 18.95
N LEU A 30 -4.45 18.35 19.10
CA LEU A 30 -5.41 19.43 19.08
C LEU A 30 -6.29 19.32 20.33
N ASP A 31 -6.82 20.46 20.76
CA ASP A 31 -7.93 20.48 21.70
C ASP A 31 -9.18 19.88 21.02
N PRO A 32 -9.84 18.88 21.62
CA PRO A 32 -10.98 18.22 20.98
C PRO A 32 -12.26 19.06 20.97
N ASP A 33 -12.38 20.06 21.84
CA ASP A 33 -13.55 20.94 21.95
C ASP A 33 -13.46 22.12 20.99
N THR A 34 -12.25 22.65 20.77
CA THR A 34 -12.03 23.88 19.97
C THR A 34 -11.31 23.63 18.64
N GLY A 35 -10.57 22.53 18.51
CA GLY A 35 -9.66 22.29 17.39
C GLY A 35 -8.36 23.10 17.44
N GLU A 36 -8.10 23.83 18.52
CA GLU A 36 -6.87 24.60 18.69
C GLU A 36 -5.63 23.70 18.73
N TYR A 37 -4.54 24.18 18.13
CA TYR A 37 -3.25 23.49 18.12
C TYR A 37 -2.64 23.44 19.53
N LEU A 38 -2.13 22.27 19.93
CA LEU A 38 -1.40 22.07 21.18
C LEU A 38 0.09 21.83 20.93
N TRP A 39 0.41 20.76 20.21
CA TRP A 39 1.78 20.39 19.84
C TRP A 39 1.79 19.55 18.57
N HIS A 40 2.95 19.42 17.94
CA HIS A 40 3.18 18.45 16.89
C HIS A 40 4.57 17.82 17.00
N TYR A 41 4.73 16.65 16.39
CA TYR A 41 6.01 16.05 16.09
C TYR A 41 6.01 15.65 14.62
N GLN A 42 6.97 16.16 13.84
CA GLN A 42 7.09 15.85 12.43
C GLN A 42 8.02 14.66 12.23
N GLU A 43 7.45 13.55 11.78
CA GLU A 43 8.18 12.30 11.57
C GLU A 43 9.03 12.35 10.30
N THR A 44 8.67 13.13 9.27
CA THR A 44 9.48 13.24 8.05
C THR A 44 9.48 14.66 7.50
N PRO A 45 10.39 15.53 7.98
CA PRO A 45 10.50 16.91 7.51
C PRO A 45 10.77 17.02 6.02
N GLY A 46 10.04 17.92 5.35
CA GLY A 46 10.13 18.14 3.92
C GLY A 46 9.88 16.86 3.10
N GLU A 47 8.98 15.97 3.54
CA GLU A 47 8.79 14.64 2.95
C GLU A 47 8.75 14.64 1.41
N SER A 48 9.34 13.62 0.77
CA SER A 48 9.40 13.56 -0.71
C SER A 48 9.00 12.21 -1.30
N TRP A 49 8.50 11.30 -0.46
CA TRP A 49 8.40 9.86 -0.77
C TRP A 49 7.01 9.28 -0.49
N ASP A 50 5.98 10.13 -0.42
CA ASP A 50 4.64 9.72 0.03
C ASP A 50 4.63 9.09 1.44
N TYR A 51 5.58 9.49 2.30
CA TYR A 51 5.65 9.04 3.69
C TYR A 51 4.65 9.80 4.54
N THR A 52 3.44 9.26 4.61
CA THR A 52 2.40 9.72 5.52
C THR A 52 2.73 9.40 6.98
N ALA A 53 2.18 10.19 7.89
CA ALA A 53 2.09 9.90 9.32
C ALA A 53 0.62 9.61 9.74
N THR A 54 -0.18 9.05 8.83
CA THR A 54 -1.62 8.78 9.03
C THR A 54 -1.90 7.36 9.52
N GLN A 55 -0.84 6.61 9.83
CA GLN A 55 -0.91 5.25 10.32
C GLN A 55 -1.52 5.22 11.72
N GLN A 56 -1.75 4.02 12.25
CA GLN A 56 -2.38 3.91 13.56
C GLN A 56 -1.53 4.56 14.65
N ILE A 57 -2.19 5.40 15.44
CA ILE A 57 -1.67 5.99 16.66
C ILE A 57 -2.20 5.20 17.85
N THR A 58 -1.32 4.59 18.63
CA THR A 58 -1.69 3.82 19.83
C THR A 58 -1.22 4.55 21.09
N LEU A 59 -2.14 4.82 22.02
CA LEU A 59 -1.82 5.42 23.31
C LEU A 59 -1.63 4.33 24.37
N ALA A 60 -0.58 4.45 25.18
CA ALA A 60 -0.28 3.49 26.24
C ALA A 60 0.39 4.15 27.44
N THR A 61 0.53 3.41 28.54
CA THR A 61 1.48 3.74 29.60
C THR A 61 2.56 2.67 29.59
N LEU A 62 3.81 3.08 29.37
CA LEU A 62 4.97 2.18 29.35
C LEU A 62 5.89 2.51 30.52
N ASN A 63 6.61 1.51 31.03
CA ASN A 63 7.69 1.73 31.98
C ASN A 63 8.98 2.00 31.20
N ILE A 64 9.46 3.24 31.18
CA ILE A 64 10.67 3.67 30.46
C ILE A 64 11.60 4.31 31.48
N ASP A 65 12.85 3.85 31.52
CA ASP A 65 13.85 4.27 32.52
C ASP A 65 13.38 4.13 33.98
N GLY A 66 12.59 3.07 34.23
CA GLY A 66 12.02 2.78 35.55
C GLY A 66 10.87 3.70 35.97
N GLN A 67 10.33 4.53 35.05
CA GLN A 67 9.23 5.44 35.32
C GLN A 67 8.01 5.15 34.41
N PRO A 68 6.78 5.26 34.93
CA PRO A 68 5.59 5.18 34.11
C PRO A 68 5.46 6.42 33.21
N ARG A 69 5.52 6.24 31.90
CA ARG A 69 5.43 7.30 30.89
C ARG A 69 4.13 7.18 30.10
N LYS A 70 3.44 8.31 29.95
CA LYS A 70 2.24 8.43 29.13
C LYS A 70 2.66 8.60 27.67
N VAL A 71 2.67 7.50 26.92
CA VAL A 71 3.20 7.51 25.56
C VAL A 71 2.11 7.52 24.49
N LEU A 72 2.54 7.93 23.31
CA LEU A 72 1.95 7.67 22.01
C LEU A 72 2.96 6.82 21.22
N MET A 73 2.49 5.82 20.50
CA MET A 73 3.30 4.97 19.63
C MET A 73 2.76 4.99 18.20
N GLN A 74 3.65 5.06 17.21
CA GLN A 74 3.29 4.99 15.80
C GLN A 74 4.39 4.30 14.98
N ALA A 75 3.98 3.47 14.01
CA ALA A 75 4.86 2.90 13.00
C ALA A 75 4.44 3.46 11.62
N PRO A 76 4.80 4.69 11.24
CA PRO A 76 4.39 5.27 9.95
C PRO A 76 5.03 4.57 8.74
N LYS A 77 4.67 5.05 7.54
CA LYS A 77 5.20 4.55 6.26
C LYS A 77 6.72 4.59 6.18
N ASN A 78 7.39 5.52 6.86
CA ASN A 78 8.82 5.76 6.72
C ASN A 78 9.72 4.64 7.30
N GLY A 79 9.16 3.65 8.00
CA GLY A 79 9.89 2.49 8.50
C GLY A 79 10.54 2.64 9.87
N PHE A 80 10.34 3.76 10.57
CA PHE A 80 10.73 3.95 11.96
C PHE A 80 9.55 3.77 12.91
N PHE A 81 9.80 3.20 14.09
CA PHE A 81 8.82 3.07 15.16
C PHE A 81 9.08 4.19 16.16
N PHE A 82 8.10 5.05 16.38
CA PHE A 82 8.20 6.20 17.26
C PHE A 82 7.52 5.92 18.59
N VAL A 83 8.16 6.36 19.67
CA VAL A 83 7.55 6.52 20.99
C VAL A 83 7.70 7.99 21.37
N LEU A 84 6.57 8.66 21.56
CA LEU A 84 6.50 10.07 21.97
C LEU A 84 5.83 10.18 23.33
N ASP A 85 6.18 11.19 24.12
CA ASP A 85 5.36 11.59 25.26
C ASP A 85 4.09 12.26 24.73
N ARG A 86 2.93 11.69 25.04
CA ARG A 86 1.66 12.20 24.48
C ARG A 86 1.18 13.49 25.13
N THR A 87 1.86 13.95 26.19
CA THR A 87 1.46 15.17 26.92
C THR A 87 2.07 16.43 26.32
N ASP A 88 3.26 16.32 25.72
CA ASP A 88 3.99 17.47 25.17
C ASP A 88 4.62 17.23 23.79
N GLY A 89 4.44 16.03 23.22
CA GLY A 89 4.93 15.68 21.89
C GLY A 89 6.43 15.38 21.81
N LYS A 90 7.15 15.34 22.95
CA LYS A 90 8.60 15.07 22.94
C LYS A 90 8.90 13.65 22.46
N LEU A 91 9.88 13.54 21.57
CA LEU A 91 10.44 12.27 21.15
C LEU A 91 11.13 11.56 22.33
N ILE A 92 10.73 10.32 22.59
CA ILE A 92 11.38 9.44 23.56
C ILE A 92 12.36 8.52 22.82
N SER A 93 11.91 7.87 21.75
CA SER A 93 12.75 6.99 20.93
C SER A 93 12.24 6.83 19.51
N ALA A 94 13.14 6.59 18.56
CA ALA A 94 12.83 6.22 17.18
C ALA A 94 13.84 5.20 16.66
N LYS A 95 13.36 4.05 16.18
CA LYS A 95 14.20 3.00 15.60
C LYS A 95 13.53 2.35 14.40
N ASN A 96 14.29 2.05 13.36
CA ASN A 96 13.77 1.37 12.19
C ASN A 96 13.32 -0.06 12.54
N TYR A 97 12.07 -0.42 12.23
CA TYR A 97 11.51 -1.76 12.47
C TYR A 97 11.56 -2.66 11.22
N VAL A 98 11.99 -2.09 10.09
CA VAL A 98 12.34 -2.78 8.85
C VAL A 98 13.62 -2.18 8.28
N ASP A 99 14.13 -2.76 7.19
CA ASP A 99 15.17 -2.11 6.39
C ASP A 99 14.68 -0.74 5.88
N VAL A 100 15.53 0.27 6.01
CA VAL A 100 15.30 1.61 5.49
C VAL A 100 16.56 2.12 4.81
N ASN A 101 16.43 2.89 3.72
CA ASN A 101 17.58 3.47 3.00
C ASN A 101 17.50 5.00 2.80
N TRP A 102 16.44 5.65 3.32
CA TRP A 102 16.28 7.10 3.20
C TRP A 102 16.91 7.88 4.36
N ALA A 103 17.07 7.22 5.52
CA ALA A 103 17.70 7.78 6.71
C ALA A 103 18.45 6.68 7.48
N THR A 104 19.50 7.06 8.18
CA THR A 104 20.33 6.14 8.99
C THR A 104 19.89 6.05 10.46
N GLY A 105 19.04 6.97 10.91
CA GLY A 105 18.59 7.07 12.29
C GLY A 105 17.89 8.39 12.57
N TYR A 106 17.61 8.65 13.85
CA TYR A 106 17.13 9.95 14.35
C TYR A 106 18.12 10.49 15.37
N ASP A 107 18.43 11.79 15.26
CA ASP A 107 19.12 12.50 16.32
C ASP A 107 18.11 12.84 17.42
N LEU A 108 18.22 12.17 18.57
CA LEU A 108 17.30 12.37 19.70
C LEU A 108 17.42 13.76 20.34
N LYS A 109 18.50 14.52 20.10
CA LYS A 109 18.62 15.89 20.61
C LYS A 109 17.75 16.86 19.82
N THR A 110 17.70 16.68 18.50
CA THR A 110 16.92 17.55 17.60
C THR A 110 15.55 16.97 17.28
N GLY A 111 15.35 15.66 17.46
CA GLY A 111 14.16 14.93 17.06
C GLY A 111 14.05 14.73 15.54
N ARG A 112 15.16 14.84 14.80
CA ARG A 112 15.14 14.86 13.32
C ARG A 112 15.81 13.62 12.72
N PRO A 113 15.36 13.16 11.54
CA PRO A 113 16.03 12.08 10.83
C PRO A 113 17.41 12.52 10.34
N ILE A 114 18.33 11.56 10.32
CA ILE A 114 19.65 11.68 9.69
C ILE A 114 19.53 11.11 8.28
N GLU A 115 19.10 11.95 7.35
CA GLU A 115 18.80 11.57 5.96
C GLU A 115 20.05 11.15 5.17
N ASP A 116 19.88 10.16 4.27
CA ASP A 116 20.81 9.94 3.17
C ASP A 116 20.51 10.98 2.07
N PRO A 117 21.45 11.87 1.69
CA PRO A 117 21.23 12.87 0.65
C PRO A 117 20.76 12.26 -0.69
N LYS A 118 21.15 11.02 -1.00
CA LYS A 118 20.71 10.33 -2.23
C LYS A 118 19.21 10.06 -2.27
N ALA A 119 18.57 9.99 -1.09
CA ALA A 119 17.14 9.77 -1.00
C ALA A 119 16.33 10.90 -1.63
N ARG A 120 16.91 12.10 -1.77
CA ARG A 120 16.27 13.25 -2.43
C ARG A 120 16.26 13.16 -3.95
N TYR A 121 16.90 12.14 -4.54
CA TYR A 121 16.89 11.82 -5.97
C TYR A 121 17.20 13.00 -6.92
N ASP A 122 17.97 13.97 -6.44
CA ASP A 122 18.38 15.14 -7.22
C ASP A 122 19.28 14.76 -8.41
N ASP A 123 20.13 13.75 -8.21
CA ASP A 123 21.19 13.32 -9.13
C ASP A 123 20.83 12.08 -9.96
N GLY A 124 19.60 11.56 -9.85
CA GLY A 124 19.15 10.41 -10.63
C GLY A 124 18.08 9.56 -9.95
N ALA A 125 17.76 8.42 -10.57
CA ALA A 125 16.77 7.49 -10.05
C ALA A 125 17.19 6.88 -8.71
N TYR A 126 16.24 6.79 -7.79
CA TYR A 126 16.40 6.24 -6.45
C TYR A 126 15.30 5.22 -6.17
N VAL A 127 15.69 4.00 -5.77
CA VAL A 127 14.74 2.98 -5.32
C VAL A 127 14.64 3.04 -3.81
N ALA A 128 13.50 3.50 -3.29
CA ALA A 128 13.31 3.65 -1.87
C ALA A 128 12.86 2.37 -1.19
N ILE A 129 13.39 2.17 0.01
CA ILE A 129 12.96 1.21 1.02
C ILE A 129 12.74 2.02 2.30
N PRO A 130 11.50 2.19 2.77
CA PRO A 130 10.26 1.76 2.14
C PRO A 130 9.91 2.57 0.88
N GLY A 131 9.04 2.06 0.01
CA GLY A 131 8.48 2.84 -1.10
C GLY A 131 7.26 3.67 -0.69
N ALA A 132 6.52 4.23 -1.65
CA ALA A 132 5.32 5.03 -1.42
C ALA A 132 4.21 4.29 -0.64
N LEU A 133 4.17 2.96 -0.74
CA LEU A 133 3.24 2.14 0.04
C LEU A 133 3.66 2.02 1.52
N GLY A 134 4.91 2.37 1.85
CA GLY A 134 5.45 2.41 3.20
C GLY A 134 5.86 1.04 3.75
N ALA A 135 6.51 1.07 4.91
CA ALA A 135 6.82 -0.11 5.71
C ALA A 135 5.60 -0.65 6.46
N HIS A 136 4.69 0.25 6.82
CA HIS A 136 3.38 -0.02 7.41
C HIS A 136 2.41 1.01 6.82
N ASN A 137 1.21 0.57 6.49
CA ASN A 137 0.18 1.43 5.88
C ASN A 137 -1.05 1.46 6.81
N TRP A 138 -2.25 1.65 6.26
CA TRP A 138 -3.47 1.79 7.06
C TRP A 138 -3.88 0.53 7.85
N HIS A 139 -3.36 -0.66 7.51
CA HIS A 139 -3.71 -1.92 8.16
C HIS A 139 -3.42 -1.83 9.66
N PRO A 140 -4.42 -1.92 10.57
CA PRO A 140 -4.19 -1.65 11.98
C PRO A 140 -3.14 -2.57 12.64
N MET A 141 -2.31 -2.01 13.51
CA MET A 141 -1.49 -2.73 14.48
C MET A 141 -2.26 -2.94 15.79
N ALA A 142 -1.78 -3.84 16.65
CA ALA A 142 -2.36 -4.08 17.96
C ALA A 142 -1.30 -4.03 19.05
N PHE A 143 -1.65 -3.53 20.23
CA PHE A 143 -0.78 -3.54 21.42
C PHE A 143 -1.36 -4.48 22.47
N SER A 144 -0.53 -5.32 23.08
CA SER A 144 -0.93 -6.13 24.23
C SER A 144 -0.23 -5.62 25.50
N PRO A 145 -0.97 -5.09 26.49
CA PRO A 145 -0.40 -4.70 27.78
C PRO A 145 0.20 -5.87 28.57
N GLN A 146 -0.20 -7.12 28.29
CA GLN A 146 0.32 -8.30 28.99
C GLN A 146 1.72 -8.67 28.52
N THR A 147 1.98 -8.59 27.21
CA THR A 147 3.30 -8.89 26.64
C THR A 147 4.18 -7.65 26.52
N GLY A 148 3.58 -6.46 26.53
CA GLY A 148 4.25 -5.20 26.24
C GLY A 148 4.58 -5.00 24.76
N LEU A 149 4.09 -5.87 23.87
CA LEU A 149 4.46 -5.89 22.45
C LEU A 149 3.42 -5.20 21.56
N VAL A 150 3.89 -4.64 20.45
CA VAL A 150 3.08 -4.09 19.36
C VAL A 150 3.21 -5.00 18.14
N TYR A 151 2.09 -5.44 17.58
CA TYR A 151 2.02 -6.38 16.46
C TYR A 151 1.73 -5.64 15.15
N ILE A 152 2.75 -5.46 14.32
CA ILE A 152 2.76 -4.58 13.16
C ILE A 152 2.65 -5.40 11.87
N PRO A 153 1.61 -5.19 11.05
CA PRO A 153 1.62 -5.57 9.63
C PRO A 153 2.65 -4.74 8.87
N ALA A 154 3.84 -5.29 8.72
CA ALA A 154 4.92 -4.69 7.96
C ALA A 154 4.94 -5.23 6.52
N HIS A 155 5.46 -4.43 5.60
CA HIS A 155 5.59 -4.80 4.20
C HIS A 155 6.83 -4.18 3.56
N ARG A 156 7.44 -4.96 2.67
CA ARG A 156 8.54 -4.55 1.82
C ARG A 156 7.97 -4.29 0.42
N ALA A 157 7.53 -3.06 0.20
CA ALA A 157 7.04 -2.58 -1.09
C ALA A 157 7.97 -1.47 -1.61
N LEU A 158 8.68 -1.74 -2.71
CA LEU A 158 9.66 -0.81 -3.29
C LEU A 158 8.98 0.22 -4.18
N PHE A 159 9.57 1.40 -4.32
CA PHE A 159 9.12 2.41 -5.29
C PHE A 159 10.31 3.19 -5.84
N GLY A 160 10.32 3.44 -7.14
CA GLY A 160 11.33 4.22 -7.83
C GLY A 160 10.94 5.70 -7.91
N TYR A 161 11.86 6.58 -7.54
CA TYR A 161 11.72 8.03 -7.63
C TYR A 161 12.78 8.58 -8.57
N GLU A 162 12.39 9.48 -9.46
CA GLU A 162 13.31 10.22 -10.31
C GLU A 162 12.75 11.64 -10.48
N ASP A 163 13.61 12.64 -10.33
CA ASP A 163 13.26 14.04 -10.57
C ASP A 163 12.89 14.23 -12.05
N ASP A 164 11.70 14.76 -12.32
CA ASP A 164 11.34 15.16 -13.68
C ASP A 164 11.98 16.52 -13.97
N LYS A 165 12.99 16.53 -14.84
CA LYS A 165 13.69 17.75 -15.23
C LYS A 165 12.83 18.65 -16.12
N ALA A 166 11.70 18.17 -16.63
CA ALA A 166 10.74 19.01 -17.33
C ALA A 166 9.98 19.92 -16.34
N PRO A 167 9.58 21.15 -16.75
CA PRO A 167 8.76 22.00 -15.91
C PRO A 167 7.45 21.30 -15.53
N PHE A 168 7.21 21.18 -14.22
CA PHE A 168 5.97 20.59 -13.70
C PHE A 168 4.75 21.40 -14.15
N LYS A 169 3.74 20.70 -14.66
CA LYS A 169 2.46 21.29 -15.05
C LYS A 169 1.34 20.58 -14.32
N PHE A 170 0.65 21.32 -13.45
CA PHE A 170 -0.51 20.80 -12.74
C PHE A 170 -1.64 20.44 -13.72
N ARG A 171 -2.19 19.23 -13.58
CA ARG A 171 -3.35 18.73 -14.34
C ARG A 171 -4.52 18.51 -13.36
N PRO A 172 -5.51 19.41 -13.29
CA PRO A 172 -6.64 19.27 -12.37
C PRO A 172 -7.33 17.90 -12.51
N GLY A 173 -7.66 17.23 -11.40
CA GLY A 173 -8.34 15.93 -11.42
C GLY A 173 -7.50 14.75 -11.93
N ARG A 174 -6.16 14.91 -12.00
CA ARG A 174 -5.21 13.89 -12.45
C ARG A 174 -4.08 13.69 -11.43
N TRP A 175 -3.24 12.68 -11.68
CA TRP A 175 -2.07 12.42 -10.86
C TRP A 175 -1.02 13.51 -11.06
N ASN A 176 -0.66 14.18 -9.96
CA ASN A 176 0.25 15.32 -9.93
C ASN A 176 1.42 15.05 -8.99
N LEU A 177 2.23 14.03 -9.31
CA LEU A 177 3.27 13.55 -8.40
C LEU A 177 4.60 14.33 -8.53
N ALA A 178 4.82 15.00 -9.68
CA ALA A 178 6.07 15.68 -10.04
C ALA A 178 7.33 14.80 -9.94
N ILE A 179 7.16 13.53 -10.29
CA ILE A 179 8.24 12.55 -10.45
C ILE A 179 8.11 11.89 -11.81
N LYS A 180 9.23 11.46 -12.36
CA LYS A 180 9.30 10.69 -13.60
C LYS A 180 9.14 9.20 -13.32
N GLY A 181 8.50 8.50 -14.24
CA GLY A 181 8.39 7.03 -14.19
C GLY A 181 7.32 6.48 -13.24
N ALA A 182 6.49 7.34 -12.62
CA ALA A 182 5.29 6.86 -11.94
C ALA A 182 4.43 6.05 -12.92
N GLY A 183 4.00 4.86 -12.52
CA GLY A 183 3.19 3.99 -13.39
C GLY A 183 3.92 3.31 -14.54
N ALA A 184 5.25 3.45 -14.63
CA ALA A 184 6.06 2.78 -15.66
C ALA A 184 5.83 1.26 -15.63
N ALA A 185 5.74 0.66 -16.82
CA ALA A 185 5.59 -0.78 -16.94
C ALA A 185 6.78 -1.52 -16.31
N PRO A 186 6.53 -2.68 -15.67
CA PRO A 186 7.62 -3.54 -15.25
C PRO A 186 8.35 -4.11 -16.48
N SER A 187 9.55 -4.67 -16.26
CA SER A 187 10.29 -5.35 -17.31
C SER A 187 9.47 -6.49 -17.95
N ASP A 188 9.56 -6.60 -19.28
CA ASP A 188 8.97 -7.70 -20.05
C ASP A 188 9.82 -8.96 -20.01
N ASP A 189 11.08 -8.86 -19.56
CA ASP A 189 11.93 -10.02 -19.30
C ASP A 189 11.39 -10.79 -18.07
N PRO A 190 10.97 -12.07 -18.24
CA PRO A 190 10.42 -12.86 -17.14
C PRO A 190 11.39 -13.03 -15.96
N ALA A 191 12.70 -13.08 -16.21
CA ALA A 191 13.69 -13.22 -15.16
C ALA A 191 13.79 -11.95 -14.31
N ALA A 192 13.91 -10.78 -14.96
CA ALA A 192 13.86 -9.49 -14.29
C ALA A 192 12.54 -9.30 -13.50
N PHE A 193 11.39 -9.63 -14.09
CA PHE A 193 10.09 -9.54 -13.42
C PHE A 193 10.05 -10.39 -12.14
N LYS A 194 10.48 -11.65 -12.24
CA LYS A 194 10.54 -12.58 -11.09
C LYS A 194 11.49 -12.08 -10.00
N ASN A 195 12.63 -11.52 -10.37
CA ASN A 195 13.60 -10.98 -9.42
C ASN A 195 13.01 -9.80 -8.63
N VAL A 196 12.35 -8.85 -9.31
CA VAL A 196 11.69 -7.74 -8.60
C VAL A 196 10.57 -8.25 -7.70
N ARG A 197 9.73 -9.19 -8.17
CA ARG A 197 8.69 -9.80 -7.33
C ARG A 197 9.29 -10.42 -6.07
N ALA A 198 10.39 -11.15 -6.17
CA ALA A 198 11.03 -11.82 -5.04
C ALA A 198 11.59 -10.84 -4.00
N MET A 199 11.82 -9.58 -4.36
CA MET A 199 12.22 -8.53 -3.41
C MET A 199 11.04 -7.97 -2.60
N LEU A 200 9.79 -8.28 -2.99
CA LEU A 200 8.59 -7.83 -2.28
C LEU A 200 8.11 -8.91 -1.32
N SER A 201 7.77 -8.51 -0.10
CA SER A 201 7.30 -9.43 0.94
C SER A 201 6.45 -8.70 1.98
N GLY A 202 5.77 -9.47 2.82
CA GLY A 202 5.10 -8.96 4.02
C GLY A 202 5.69 -9.61 5.27
N ARG A 203 5.51 -8.97 6.42
CA ARG A 203 5.93 -9.53 7.71
C ARG A 203 4.96 -9.13 8.81
N LEU A 204 4.63 -10.04 9.72
CA LEU A 204 4.09 -9.69 11.03
C LEU A 204 5.27 -9.51 11.99
N ILE A 205 5.40 -8.33 12.58
CA ILE A 205 6.47 -8.01 13.52
C ILE A 205 5.85 -7.81 14.90
N ALA A 206 6.33 -8.55 15.90
CA ALA A 206 6.07 -8.22 17.30
C ALA A 206 7.21 -7.37 17.82
N TRP A 207 6.94 -6.08 17.96
CA TRP A 207 7.90 -5.05 18.35
C TRP A 207 7.81 -4.76 19.84
N ASP A 208 8.94 -4.73 20.53
CA ASP A 208 9.05 -4.23 21.90
C ASP A 208 9.29 -2.71 21.84
N PRO A 209 8.31 -1.87 22.21
CA PRO A 209 8.42 -0.42 22.11
C PRO A 209 9.38 0.17 23.15
N VAL A 210 9.66 -0.54 24.26
CA VAL A 210 10.60 -0.08 25.30
C VAL A 210 12.03 -0.40 24.89
N LYS A 211 12.28 -1.62 24.41
CA LYS A 211 13.62 -2.04 23.93
C LYS A 211 13.94 -1.58 22.52
N GLN A 212 12.94 -1.11 21.76
CA GLN A 212 13.08 -0.72 20.36
C GLN A 212 13.68 -1.85 19.50
N GLN A 213 13.16 -3.06 19.67
CA GLN A 213 13.63 -4.24 18.94
C GLN A 213 12.49 -5.23 18.65
N GLU A 214 12.69 -6.06 17.64
CA GLU A 214 11.81 -7.18 17.37
C GLU A 214 11.95 -8.25 18.47
N ALA A 215 10.82 -8.71 19.00
CA ALA A 215 10.73 -9.87 19.88
C ALA A 215 10.59 -11.18 19.09
N TRP A 216 9.76 -11.16 18.05
CA TRP A 216 9.59 -12.24 17.07
C TRP A 216 8.93 -11.70 15.80
N GLY A 217 8.93 -12.48 14.72
CA GLY A 217 8.18 -12.15 13.51
C GLY A 217 7.84 -13.35 12.63
N PHE A 218 6.93 -13.13 11.69
CA PHE A 218 6.41 -14.12 10.76
C PHE A 218 6.42 -13.58 9.32
N GLU A 219 6.98 -14.34 8.39
CA GLU A 219 7.15 -13.91 7.00
C GLU A 219 5.95 -14.29 6.11
N TYR A 220 5.58 -13.38 5.23
CA TYR A 220 4.60 -13.58 4.17
C TYR A 220 5.28 -13.40 2.80
N SER A 221 4.93 -14.25 1.84
CA SER A 221 5.52 -14.13 0.49
C SER A 221 5.10 -12.86 -0.23
N GLU A 222 3.92 -12.32 0.07
CA GLU A 222 3.35 -11.13 -0.55
C GLU A 222 3.18 -10.02 0.50
N PRO A 223 3.43 -8.74 0.14
CA PRO A 223 3.10 -7.61 1.01
C PRO A 223 1.57 -7.47 1.18
N TRP A 224 1.15 -6.42 1.89
CA TRP A 224 -0.26 -6.01 1.95
C TRP A 224 -1.20 -6.93 2.76
N ASN A 225 -0.64 -7.64 3.74
CA ASN A 225 -1.39 -8.46 4.69
C ASN A 225 -2.20 -7.59 5.66
N GLY A 226 -3.27 -8.17 6.22
CA GLY A 226 -4.27 -7.43 6.97
C GLY A 226 -3.82 -6.95 8.35
N GLY A 227 -4.69 -6.13 8.95
CA GLY A 227 -4.49 -5.64 10.31
C GLY A 227 -4.50 -6.73 11.37
N THR A 228 -4.02 -6.41 12.56
CA THR A 228 -3.90 -7.34 13.69
C THR A 228 -4.92 -7.06 14.79
N LEU A 229 -5.20 -8.09 15.58
CA LEU A 229 -5.98 -8.01 16.82
C LEU A 229 -5.25 -8.78 17.91
N ALA A 230 -4.96 -8.14 19.05
CA ALA A 230 -4.42 -8.79 20.23
C ALA A 230 -5.50 -9.00 21.30
N THR A 231 -5.44 -10.09 22.05
CA THR A 231 -6.40 -10.40 23.12
C THR A 231 -5.71 -10.84 24.42
N ALA A 232 -6.42 -10.73 25.54
CA ALA A 232 -5.97 -11.18 26.85
C ALA A 232 -5.74 -12.69 26.99
N GLY A 233 -6.15 -13.49 25.98
CA GLY A 233 -5.93 -14.94 25.93
C GLY A 233 -4.56 -15.34 25.37
N ASN A 234 -3.57 -14.45 25.36
CA ASN A 234 -2.26 -14.63 24.73
C ASN A 234 -2.36 -14.94 23.21
N LEU A 235 -3.27 -14.27 22.50
CA LEU A 235 -3.47 -14.45 21.06
C LEU A 235 -3.33 -13.15 20.27
N VAL A 236 -2.74 -13.27 19.08
CA VAL A 236 -2.79 -12.27 18.00
C VAL A 236 -3.45 -12.89 16.79
N PHE A 237 -4.45 -12.23 16.22
CA PHE A 237 -5.09 -12.63 14.97
C PHE A 237 -4.65 -11.74 13.81
N GLN A 238 -4.41 -12.34 12.65
CA GLN A 238 -4.12 -11.61 11.41
C GLN A 238 -4.58 -12.42 10.20
N GLY A 239 -5.13 -11.73 9.21
CA GLY A 239 -5.40 -12.31 7.88
C GLY A 239 -4.33 -11.92 6.86
N ASP A 240 -4.18 -12.73 5.80
CA ASP A 240 -3.19 -12.48 4.74
C ASP A 240 -3.81 -12.37 3.33
N THR A 241 -2.99 -12.04 2.35
CA THR A 241 -3.43 -11.89 0.94
C THR A 241 -3.80 -13.21 0.27
N LYS A 242 -3.42 -14.35 0.86
CA LYS A 242 -3.77 -15.71 0.39
C LYS A 242 -5.08 -16.22 1.02
N GLY A 243 -5.65 -15.45 1.94
CA GLY A 243 -6.92 -15.74 2.59
C GLY A 243 -6.79 -16.60 3.85
N ASP A 244 -5.58 -16.82 4.35
CA ASP A 244 -5.40 -17.47 5.65
C ASP A 244 -5.64 -16.46 6.77
N LEU A 245 -6.63 -16.74 7.62
CA LEU A 245 -6.77 -16.14 8.94
C LEU A 245 -6.02 -17.00 9.95
N ARG A 246 -5.07 -16.41 10.67
CA ARG A 246 -4.25 -17.09 11.67
C ARG A 246 -4.47 -16.53 13.06
N ALA A 247 -4.31 -17.40 14.06
CA ALA A 247 -4.08 -17.04 15.45
C ALA A 247 -2.65 -17.44 15.84
N PHE A 248 -1.89 -16.49 16.35
CA PHE A 248 -0.54 -16.65 16.85
C PHE A 248 -0.54 -16.54 18.37
N ALA A 249 0.34 -17.28 19.04
CA ALA A 249 0.68 -17.01 20.43
C ALA A 249 1.33 -15.61 20.52
N ALA A 250 0.79 -14.74 21.36
CA ALA A 250 1.19 -13.33 21.44
C ALA A 250 2.64 -13.12 21.93
N ASP A 251 3.16 -14.06 22.71
CA ASP A 251 4.50 -14.04 23.30
C ASP A 251 5.63 -14.54 22.37
N SER A 252 5.31 -15.44 21.44
CA SER A 252 6.31 -16.24 20.72
C SER A 252 6.10 -16.29 19.21
N GLY A 253 4.94 -15.86 18.71
CA GLY A 253 4.62 -15.91 17.28
C GLY A 253 4.31 -17.32 16.77
N LYS A 254 4.18 -18.32 17.65
CA LYS A 254 3.79 -19.68 17.26
C LYS A 254 2.38 -19.65 16.65
N VAL A 255 2.23 -20.17 15.43
CA VAL A 255 0.90 -20.37 14.83
C VAL A 255 0.16 -21.45 15.63
N LEU A 256 -0.99 -21.09 16.19
CA LEU A 256 -1.84 -21.98 16.99
C LEU A 256 -3.07 -22.45 16.21
N TRP A 257 -3.53 -21.64 15.26
CA TRP A 257 -4.70 -21.93 14.45
C TRP A 257 -4.60 -21.20 13.10
N THR A 258 -5.09 -21.86 12.06
CA THR A 258 -5.20 -21.30 10.71
C THR A 258 -6.48 -21.79 10.06
N VAL A 259 -7.17 -20.91 9.34
CA VAL A 259 -8.25 -21.26 8.42
C VAL A 259 -8.12 -20.45 7.13
N ASN A 260 -8.23 -21.12 5.99
CA ASN A 260 -8.27 -20.42 4.70
C ASN A 260 -9.72 -20.08 4.34
N LEU A 261 -10.01 -18.79 4.10
CA LEU A 261 -11.34 -18.27 3.78
C LEU A 261 -11.63 -18.27 2.27
N GLY A 262 -10.63 -18.61 1.43
CA GLY A 262 -10.69 -18.55 -0.02
C GLY A 262 -10.65 -17.12 -0.60
N ILE A 263 -10.52 -16.11 0.25
CA ILE A 263 -10.52 -14.69 -0.12
C ILE A 263 -9.51 -13.94 0.75
N ALA A 264 -8.71 -13.07 0.13
CA ALA A 264 -7.71 -12.27 0.81
C ALA A 264 -8.31 -11.40 1.93
N ILE A 265 -7.52 -11.15 2.98
CA ILE A 265 -7.96 -10.44 4.18
C ILE A 265 -7.00 -9.27 4.42
N ILE A 266 -7.47 -8.06 4.18
CA ILE A 266 -6.71 -6.82 4.46
C ILE A 266 -7.27 -6.05 5.68
N ALA A 267 -8.54 -6.27 6.03
CA ALA A 267 -9.14 -5.66 7.22
C ALA A 267 -8.62 -6.31 8.50
N PRO A 268 -8.58 -5.58 9.63
CA PRO A 268 -8.28 -6.19 10.92
C PRO A 268 -9.42 -7.11 11.38
N PRO A 269 -9.12 -8.20 12.10
CA PRO A 269 -10.13 -8.92 12.88
C PRO A 269 -10.64 -8.05 14.05
N VAL A 270 -11.86 -8.33 14.52
CA VAL A 270 -12.43 -7.77 15.75
C VAL A 270 -13.00 -8.89 16.61
N THR A 271 -13.10 -8.68 17.93
CA THR A 271 -13.71 -9.65 18.85
C THR A 271 -14.71 -8.96 19.77
N TYR A 272 -15.79 -9.66 20.12
CA TYR A 272 -16.87 -9.19 20.98
C TYR A 272 -17.55 -10.36 21.68
N ALA A 273 -18.47 -10.09 22.60
CA ALA A 273 -19.27 -11.11 23.24
C ALA A 273 -20.77 -10.83 23.06
N VAL A 274 -21.55 -11.91 22.90
CA VAL A 274 -23.02 -11.88 22.89
C VAL A 274 -23.48 -13.00 23.81
N ASP A 275 -24.34 -12.67 24.78
CA ASP A 275 -24.89 -13.62 25.77
C ASP A 275 -23.82 -14.49 26.47
N GLY A 276 -22.68 -13.88 26.78
CA GLY A 276 -21.55 -14.54 27.45
C GLY A 276 -20.65 -15.40 26.54
N GLU A 277 -20.94 -15.49 25.24
CA GLU A 277 -20.13 -16.23 24.27
C GLU A 277 -19.26 -15.28 23.44
N GLN A 278 -17.97 -15.59 23.31
CA GLN A 278 -17.02 -14.78 22.55
C GLN A 278 -17.07 -15.11 21.05
N TYR A 279 -17.05 -14.06 20.24
CA TYR A 279 -17.00 -14.11 18.79
C TYR A 279 -15.76 -13.39 18.26
N LEU A 280 -15.21 -13.89 17.16
CA LEU A 280 -14.19 -13.23 16.34
C LEU A 280 -14.80 -12.96 14.97
N ALA A 281 -14.73 -11.74 14.47
CA ALA A 281 -15.24 -11.38 13.15
C ALA A 281 -14.14 -10.77 12.29
N VAL A 282 -14.19 -11.00 10.98
CA VAL A 282 -13.29 -10.37 10.01
C VAL A 282 -13.99 -10.14 8.67
N ALA A 283 -13.81 -8.95 8.11
CA ALA A 283 -14.24 -8.64 6.76
C ALA A 283 -13.14 -9.05 5.77
N ALA A 284 -13.43 -10.03 4.91
CA ALA A 284 -12.50 -10.50 3.90
C ALA A 284 -12.88 -9.93 2.52
N GLY A 285 -11.86 -9.48 1.80
CA GLY A 285 -11.96 -8.79 0.52
C GLY A 285 -10.59 -8.23 0.12
N TYR A 286 -10.15 -8.50 -1.10
CA TYR A 286 -8.90 -7.95 -1.62
C TYR A 286 -9.11 -6.55 -2.19
N GLY A 287 -8.15 -5.65 -1.98
CA GLY A 287 -8.27 -4.27 -2.42
C GLY A 287 -7.15 -3.38 -1.87
N GLY A 288 -7.39 -2.07 -1.91
CA GLY A 288 -6.43 -1.07 -1.49
C GLY A 288 -5.36 -0.77 -2.55
N ALA A 289 -4.47 0.16 -2.22
CA ALA A 289 -3.51 0.73 -3.16
C ALA A 289 -2.60 -0.31 -3.81
N TYR A 290 -1.96 -1.22 -3.04
CA TYR A 290 -1.07 -2.24 -3.64
C TYR A 290 -1.77 -3.07 -4.71
N ALA A 291 -3.01 -3.51 -4.46
CA ALA A 291 -3.77 -4.30 -5.41
C ALA A 291 -4.08 -3.54 -6.71
N LEU A 292 -4.17 -2.22 -6.67
CA LEU A 292 -4.46 -1.40 -7.86
C LEU A 292 -3.18 -0.95 -8.58
N THR A 293 -2.13 -0.65 -7.82
CA THR A 293 -0.94 0.05 -8.32
C THR A 293 0.28 -0.85 -8.49
N SER A 294 0.22 -2.11 -8.07
CA SER A 294 1.29 -3.09 -8.25
C SER A 294 1.00 -4.01 -9.43
N ALA A 295 2.03 -4.31 -10.22
CA ALA A 295 1.99 -5.37 -11.22
C ALA A 295 2.33 -6.76 -10.61
N TYR A 296 2.81 -6.81 -9.37
CA TYR A 296 3.47 -7.96 -8.76
C TYR A 296 2.56 -8.75 -7.79
N ASN A 297 1.31 -8.98 -8.18
CA ASN A 297 0.35 -9.71 -7.36
C ASN A 297 0.54 -11.23 -7.55
N ASP A 298 0.52 -12.01 -6.46
CA ASP A 298 0.70 -13.48 -6.53
C ASP A 298 -0.52 -14.19 -7.11
N ASN A 299 -1.69 -13.57 -7.00
CA ASN A 299 -2.95 -14.19 -7.36
C ASN A 299 -3.80 -13.26 -8.23
N PRO A 300 -3.35 -12.85 -9.43
CA PRO A 300 -4.09 -11.92 -10.28
C PRO A 300 -5.34 -12.59 -10.88
N GLY A 301 -6.34 -11.77 -11.25
CA GLY A 301 -7.57 -12.21 -11.91
C GLY A 301 -8.84 -11.84 -11.14
N PRO A 302 -10.02 -12.08 -11.72
CA PRO A 302 -11.30 -11.63 -11.18
C PRO A 302 -11.46 -11.93 -9.69
N ARG A 303 -11.94 -10.94 -8.93
CA ARG A 303 -12.05 -11.03 -7.48
C ARG A 303 -13.46 -11.48 -7.07
N PRO A 304 -13.60 -12.40 -6.10
CA PRO A 304 -14.90 -12.70 -5.50
C PRO A 304 -15.40 -11.50 -4.67
N ASN A 305 -16.71 -11.40 -4.48
CA ASN A 305 -17.30 -10.39 -3.60
C ASN A 305 -16.79 -10.54 -2.15
N GLY A 306 -16.64 -9.39 -1.48
CA GLY A 306 -16.27 -9.35 -0.06
C GLY A 306 -17.31 -10.03 0.83
N ARG A 307 -16.87 -10.56 1.97
CA ARG A 307 -17.70 -11.31 2.92
C ARG A 307 -17.29 -11.02 4.36
N LEU A 308 -18.26 -11.06 5.27
CA LEU A 308 -18.03 -11.08 6.70
C LEU A 308 -17.99 -12.53 7.20
N TYR A 309 -16.91 -12.89 7.89
CA TYR A 309 -16.78 -14.18 8.57
C TYR A 309 -16.84 -13.96 10.07
N VAL A 310 -17.60 -14.81 10.76
CA VAL A 310 -17.74 -14.76 12.22
C VAL A 310 -17.49 -16.16 12.79
N PHE A 311 -16.59 -16.24 13.77
CA PHE A 311 -16.12 -17.45 14.42
C PHE A 311 -16.49 -17.42 15.89
N LYS A 312 -16.71 -18.61 16.44
CA LYS A 312 -16.82 -18.87 17.88
C LYS A 312 -16.31 -20.28 18.18
N LEU A 313 -16.00 -20.57 19.44
CA LEU A 313 -15.61 -21.92 19.84
C LEU A 313 -16.74 -22.91 19.54
N GLY A 314 -16.40 -24.06 18.94
CA GLY A 314 -17.37 -25.09 18.58
C GLY A 314 -18.34 -24.72 17.45
N GLY A 315 -18.12 -23.60 16.74
CA GLY A 315 -18.93 -23.22 15.58
C GLY A 315 -18.92 -24.30 14.50
N LYS A 316 -20.11 -24.65 13.98
CA LYS A 316 -20.30 -25.73 12.97
C LYS A 316 -20.85 -25.23 11.63
N ALA A 317 -20.95 -23.91 11.45
CA ALA A 317 -21.42 -23.34 10.20
C ALA A 317 -20.47 -23.76 9.06
N ALA A 318 -21.04 -24.22 7.95
CA ALA A 318 -20.24 -24.55 6.77
C ALA A 318 -19.62 -23.28 6.19
N MET A 319 -18.34 -23.36 5.81
CA MET A 319 -17.68 -22.26 5.11
C MET A 319 -18.32 -22.06 3.74
N PRO A 320 -18.62 -20.81 3.33
CA PRO A 320 -19.14 -20.56 2.00
C PRO A 320 -18.12 -20.96 0.94
N LYS A 321 -18.56 -21.66 -0.11
CA LYS A 321 -17.71 -21.95 -1.26
C LYS A 321 -17.40 -20.65 -2.00
N ILE A 322 -16.12 -20.28 -2.06
CA ILE A 322 -15.67 -19.15 -2.86
C ILE A 322 -15.43 -19.62 -4.28
N VAL A 323 -16.32 -19.24 -5.19
CA VAL A 323 -16.12 -19.43 -6.63
C VAL A 323 -15.41 -18.20 -7.15
N ARG A 324 -14.18 -18.39 -7.62
CA ARG A 324 -13.44 -17.35 -8.33
C ARG A 324 -13.80 -17.43 -9.82
N PRO A 325 -14.23 -16.32 -10.45
CA PRO A 325 -14.42 -16.31 -11.89
C PRO A 325 -13.10 -16.59 -12.60
N GLU A 326 -13.12 -17.41 -13.64
CA GLU A 326 -11.98 -17.60 -14.51
C GLU A 326 -11.67 -16.31 -15.28
N ALA A 327 -10.39 -16.02 -15.46
CA ALA A 327 -9.99 -14.92 -16.34
C ALA A 327 -10.22 -15.35 -17.79
N GLY A 328 -10.88 -14.51 -18.59
CA GLY A 328 -10.95 -14.71 -20.04
C GLY A 328 -9.54 -14.68 -20.67
N PRO A 329 -9.36 -15.21 -21.89
CA PRO A 329 -8.06 -15.20 -22.56
C PRO A 329 -7.58 -13.76 -22.85
N ALA A 330 -6.29 -13.57 -23.08
CA ALA A 330 -5.79 -12.33 -23.67
C ALA A 330 -6.54 -12.01 -24.98
N ASN A 331 -6.94 -10.75 -25.17
CA ASN A 331 -7.80 -10.34 -26.29
C ASN A 331 -7.17 -9.21 -27.13
N PRO A 332 -6.01 -9.44 -27.77
CA PRO A 332 -5.37 -8.40 -28.57
C PRO A 332 -6.23 -8.02 -29.80
N PRO A 333 -6.25 -6.75 -30.22
CA PRO A 333 -6.93 -6.34 -31.43
C PRO A 333 -6.20 -6.87 -32.67
N ALA A 334 -6.96 -7.10 -33.74
CA ALA A 334 -6.42 -7.47 -35.05
C ALA A 334 -5.62 -6.33 -35.70
N ASP A 335 -5.89 -5.09 -35.30
CA ASP A 335 -5.21 -3.89 -35.80
C ASP A 335 -3.69 -3.96 -35.58
N GLN A 336 -2.98 -3.32 -36.51
CA GLN A 336 -1.56 -3.06 -36.41
C GLN A 336 -1.34 -1.59 -36.08
N PHE A 337 -0.42 -1.34 -35.16
CA PHE A 337 -0.11 0.00 -34.70
C PHE A 337 1.34 0.31 -34.96
N THR A 338 1.62 1.58 -35.25
CA THR A 338 2.99 2.04 -35.45
C THR A 338 3.74 2.06 -34.11
N PRO A 339 5.08 1.95 -34.12
CA PRO A 339 5.88 2.11 -32.91
C PRO A 339 5.63 3.46 -32.20
N ALA A 340 5.35 4.52 -32.96
CA ALA A 340 5.06 5.84 -32.42
C ALA A 340 3.74 5.88 -31.62
N GLN A 341 2.68 5.25 -32.13
CA GLN A 341 1.39 5.14 -31.43
C GLN A 341 1.55 4.35 -30.13
N ILE A 342 2.27 3.22 -30.19
CA ILE A 342 2.52 2.37 -29.00
C ILE A 342 3.30 3.15 -27.94
N ALA A 343 4.38 3.83 -28.33
CA ALA A 343 5.22 4.59 -27.40
C ALA A 343 4.49 5.80 -26.78
N LYS A 344 3.58 6.44 -27.53
CA LYS A 344 2.73 7.51 -27.00
C LYS A 344 1.67 6.93 -26.06
N GLY A 345 1.03 5.84 -26.45
CA GLY A 345 0.05 5.12 -25.63
C GLY A 345 0.60 4.64 -24.29
N ASP A 346 1.83 4.14 -24.26
CA ASP A 346 2.54 3.75 -23.03
C ASP A 346 2.65 4.91 -22.05
N LYS A 347 3.10 6.08 -22.53
CA LYS A 347 3.22 7.29 -21.70
C LYS A 347 1.86 7.74 -21.16
N LEU A 348 0.83 7.76 -21.99
CA LEU A 348 -0.51 8.15 -21.59
C LEU A 348 -1.12 7.16 -20.58
N PHE A 349 -0.92 5.86 -20.81
CA PHE A 349 -1.35 4.82 -19.89
C PHE A 349 -0.66 4.91 -18.52
N ALA A 350 0.67 5.07 -18.51
CA ALA A 350 1.46 5.27 -17.31
C ALA A 350 1.13 6.59 -16.60
N GLN A 351 0.53 7.56 -17.29
CA GLN A 351 0.11 8.81 -16.68
C GLN A 351 -1.18 8.67 -15.88
N ASP A 352 -2.23 8.06 -16.47
CA ASP A 352 -3.58 8.14 -15.89
C ASP A 352 -4.30 6.79 -15.71
N CYS A 353 -3.85 5.70 -16.33
CA CYS A 353 -4.55 4.40 -16.29
C CYS A 353 -3.96 3.42 -15.26
N TRP A 354 -2.64 3.46 -15.06
CA TRP A 354 -1.88 2.51 -14.24
C TRP A 354 -2.38 2.41 -12.78
N ALA A 355 -2.88 3.51 -12.22
CA ALA A 355 -3.27 3.58 -10.82
C ALA A 355 -4.53 2.76 -10.50
N CYS A 356 -5.28 2.34 -11.54
CA CYS A 356 -6.40 1.42 -11.41
C CYS A 356 -6.10 0.07 -12.10
N HIS A 357 -5.57 0.12 -13.32
CA HIS A 357 -5.40 -1.07 -14.17
C HIS A 357 -4.01 -1.73 -14.05
N GLY A 358 -3.20 -1.29 -13.08
CA GLY A 358 -1.85 -1.75 -12.84
C GLY A 358 -0.83 -1.21 -13.85
N PRO A 359 0.43 -0.99 -13.44
CA PRO A 359 1.52 -0.65 -14.37
C PRO A 359 1.66 -1.69 -15.49
N GLY A 360 1.89 -1.24 -16.73
CA GLY A 360 1.99 -2.14 -17.88
C GLY A 360 0.69 -2.85 -18.26
N ALA A 361 -0.46 -2.35 -17.79
CA ALA A 361 -1.78 -2.98 -17.86
C ALA A 361 -1.87 -4.34 -17.14
N ILE A 362 -1.00 -4.59 -16.16
CA ILE A 362 -1.00 -5.82 -15.36
C ILE A 362 -1.86 -5.61 -14.11
N SER A 363 -3.16 -5.87 -14.24
CA SER A 363 -4.10 -5.73 -13.13
C SER A 363 -4.04 -6.92 -12.16
N SER A 364 -4.24 -6.65 -10.87
CA SER A 364 -4.53 -7.68 -9.87
C SER A 364 -5.93 -8.30 -10.05
N GLY A 365 -6.83 -7.66 -10.80
CA GLY A 365 -8.23 -8.03 -10.95
C GLY A 365 -9.19 -7.31 -10.00
N VAL A 366 -8.71 -6.41 -9.12
CA VAL A 366 -9.59 -5.47 -8.39
C VAL A 366 -10.25 -4.50 -9.36
N ALA A 367 -9.47 -3.93 -10.29
CA ALA A 367 -10.01 -3.35 -11.52
C ALA A 367 -9.86 -4.37 -12.68
N PRO A 368 -10.63 -4.24 -13.77
CA PRO A 368 -10.47 -5.12 -14.93
C PRO A 368 -9.05 -5.15 -15.48
N ASP A 369 -8.57 -6.34 -15.88
CA ASP A 369 -7.35 -6.49 -16.67
C ASP A 369 -7.64 -6.11 -18.12
N LEU A 370 -7.18 -4.93 -18.54
CA LEU A 370 -7.51 -4.37 -19.85
C LEU A 370 -6.96 -5.22 -21.01
N ARG A 371 -5.92 -6.03 -20.78
CA ARG A 371 -5.35 -6.95 -21.77
C ARG A 371 -6.31 -8.07 -22.19
N ARG A 372 -7.36 -8.30 -21.38
CA ARG A 372 -8.40 -9.31 -21.57
C ARG A 372 -9.76 -8.68 -21.91
N SER A 373 -9.82 -7.36 -22.05
CA SER A 373 -11.08 -6.64 -22.27
C SER A 373 -11.68 -6.97 -23.63
N GLY A 374 -12.99 -7.27 -23.66
CA GLY A 374 -13.75 -7.43 -24.91
C GLY A 374 -13.80 -6.13 -25.74
N ALA A 375 -13.72 -4.97 -25.10
CA ALA A 375 -13.73 -3.68 -25.80
C ALA A 375 -12.41 -3.39 -26.55
N LEU A 376 -11.34 -4.13 -26.24
CA LEU A 376 -10.02 -3.89 -26.84
C LEU A 376 -10.01 -4.15 -28.35
N SER A 377 -10.86 -5.06 -28.83
CA SER A 377 -10.98 -5.43 -30.25
C SER A 377 -11.80 -4.46 -31.11
N SER A 378 -12.49 -3.47 -30.52
CA SER A 378 -13.25 -2.44 -31.25
C SER A 378 -12.81 -1.04 -30.81
N ALA A 379 -12.32 -0.25 -31.76
CA ALA A 379 -11.95 1.14 -31.51
C ALA A 379 -13.16 1.97 -31.02
N GLU A 380 -14.36 1.73 -31.55
CA GLU A 380 -15.56 2.45 -31.12
C GLU A 380 -15.96 2.08 -29.69
N ALA A 381 -15.96 0.79 -29.34
CA ALA A 381 -16.28 0.34 -27.99
C ALA A 381 -15.26 0.85 -26.96
N TRP A 382 -13.98 0.81 -27.31
CA TRP A 382 -12.89 1.36 -26.49
C TRP A 382 -13.10 2.87 -26.24
N LYS A 383 -13.33 3.64 -27.31
CA LYS A 383 -13.56 5.09 -27.22
C LYS A 383 -14.82 5.41 -26.39
N LEU A 384 -15.91 4.67 -26.58
CA LEU A 384 -17.15 4.85 -25.84
C LEU A 384 -16.94 4.68 -24.32
N ILE A 385 -16.03 3.80 -23.90
CA ILE A 385 -15.70 3.61 -22.49
C ILE A 385 -14.73 4.70 -22.00
N VAL A 386 -13.59 4.89 -22.68
CA VAL A 386 -12.50 5.75 -22.20
C VAL A 386 -12.84 7.23 -22.31
N ALA A 387 -13.37 7.68 -23.45
CA ALA A 387 -13.80 9.07 -23.64
C ALA A 387 -15.29 9.25 -23.38
N GLY A 388 -16.13 8.29 -23.80
CA GLY A 388 -17.58 8.42 -23.69
C GLY A 388 -18.15 8.20 -22.28
N GLY A 389 -17.37 7.63 -21.35
CA GLY A 389 -17.79 7.43 -19.97
C GLY A 389 -18.91 6.39 -19.80
N ALA A 390 -19.06 5.46 -20.74
CA ALA A 390 -20.12 4.44 -20.69
C ALA A 390 -20.11 3.57 -19.43
N LEU A 391 -18.98 3.48 -18.73
CA LEU A 391 -18.83 2.75 -17.47
C LEU A 391 -18.71 3.66 -16.22
N LYS A 392 -19.12 4.94 -16.32
CA LYS A 392 -19.04 5.90 -15.20
C LYS A 392 -19.79 5.45 -13.95
N GLN A 393 -20.94 4.79 -14.12
CA GLN A 393 -21.71 4.23 -13.00
C GLN A 393 -20.99 3.09 -12.26
N HIS A 394 -19.97 2.50 -12.88
CA HIS A 394 -19.10 1.48 -12.30
C HIS A 394 -17.73 2.03 -11.86
N GLY A 395 -17.57 3.36 -11.81
CA GLY A 395 -16.34 4.01 -11.35
C GLY A 395 -15.29 4.29 -12.44
N MET A 396 -15.51 3.90 -13.70
CA MET A 396 -14.62 4.24 -14.81
C MET A 396 -14.95 5.64 -15.35
N ILE A 397 -14.12 6.62 -15.00
CA ILE A 397 -14.32 8.02 -15.39
C ILE A 397 -14.10 8.22 -16.90
N SER A 398 -14.69 9.30 -17.44
CA SER A 398 -14.36 9.78 -18.78
C SER A 398 -13.04 10.54 -18.77
N PHE A 399 -12.31 10.41 -19.88
CA PHE A 399 -11.07 11.13 -20.17
C PHE A 399 -11.21 12.15 -21.31
N SER A 400 -12.42 12.48 -21.76
CA SER A 400 -12.66 13.43 -22.87
C SER A 400 -12.06 14.81 -22.64
N ASP A 401 -11.96 15.25 -21.38
CA ASP A 401 -11.41 16.56 -21.03
C ASP A 401 -9.87 16.59 -21.08
N TYR A 402 -9.22 15.44 -21.27
CA TYR A 402 -7.78 15.27 -21.13
C TYR A 402 -7.11 14.65 -22.35
N TYR A 403 -7.85 13.85 -23.12
CA TYR A 403 -7.34 13.07 -24.23
C TYR A 403 -8.21 13.27 -25.46
N SER A 404 -7.56 13.49 -26.60
CA SER A 404 -8.21 13.45 -27.91
C SER A 404 -8.57 12.01 -28.30
N ASP A 405 -9.39 11.84 -29.32
CA ASP A 405 -9.71 10.52 -29.88
C ASP A 405 -8.44 9.76 -30.32
N ALA A 406 -7.45 10.48 -30.86
CA ALA A 406 -6.17 9.90 -31.26
C ALA A 406 -5.37 9.43 -30.04
N ASP A 407 -5.38 10.18 -28.94
CA ASP A 407 -4.74 9.77 -27.68
C ASP A 407 -5.40 8.51 -27.10
N VAL A 408 -6.73 8.43 -27.16
CA VAL A 408 -7.48 7.25 -26.71
C VAL A 408 -7.13 6.01 -27.55
N GLU A 409 -6.95 6.19 -28.86
CA GLU A 409 -6.51 5.14 -29.77
C GLU A 409 -5.04 4.74 -29.54
N ASP A 410 -4.16 5.68 -29.23
CA ASP A 410 -2.78 5.39 -28.85
C ASP A 410 -2.74 4.54 -27.56
N ILE A 411 -3.57 4.85 -26.56
CA ILE A 411 -3.71 4.00 -25.35
C ILE A 411 -4.19 2.59 -25.75
N ARG A 412 -5.16 2.47 -26.66
CA ARG A 412 -5.63 1.17 -27.19
C ARG A 412 -4.49 0.40 -27.85
N ALA A 413 -3.66 1.08 -28.64
CA ALA A 413 -2.50 0.52 -29.31
C ALA A 413 -1.50 -0.10 -28.32
N TYR A 414 -1.21 0.63 -27.24
CA TYR A 414 -0.35 0.16 -26.17
C TYR A 414 -0.95 -1.07 -25.46
N VAL A 415 -2.20 -0.98 -24.98
CA VAL A 415 -2.86 -2.09 -24.29
C VAL A 415 -2.99 -3.32 -25.20
N GLY A 416 -3.26 -3.13 -26.49
CA GLY A 416 -3.25 -4.19 -27.50
C GLY A 416 -1.89 -4.87 -27.63
N THR A 417 -0.80 -4.11 -27.54
CA THR A 417 0.57 -4.66 -27.52
C THR A 417 0.83 -5.46 -26.24
N ARG A 418 0.38 -4.97 -25.07
CA ARG A 418 0.44 -5.71 -23.80
C ARG A 418 -0.39 -7.01 -23.84
N ALA A 419 -1.54 -6.99 -24.52
CA ALA A 419 -2.38 -8.17 -24.73
C ALA A 419 -1.70 -9.21 -25.64
N LYS A 420 -1.00 -8.79 -26.70
CA LYS A 420 -0.20 -9.70 -27.55
C LYS A 420 0.93 -10.37 -26.75
N LEU A 421 1.60 -9.60 -25.88
CA LEU A 421 2.61 -10.15 -24.97
C LEU A 421 2.02 -11.19 -24.02
N LEU A 422 0.89 -10.88 -23.37
CA LEU A 422 0.18 -11.81 -22.49
C LEU A 422 -0.24 -13.07 -23.25
N GLN A 423 -0.78 -12.94 -24.46
CA GLN A 423 -1.17 -14.07 -25.30
C GLN A 423 0.03 -14.99 -25.59
N LYS A 424 1.22 -14.43 -25.86
CA LYS A 424 2.45 -15.22 -26.04
C LYS A 424 2.88 -15.92 -24.76
N GLN A 425 2.75 -15.26 -23.60
CA GLN A 425 3.10 -15.83 -22.30
C GLN A 425 2.15 -16.99 -21.93
N GLU A 426 0.86 -16.88 -22.25
CA GLU A 426 -0.14 -17.93 -22.01
C GLU A 426 -0.07 -19.06 -23.04
N GLY A 427 0.16 -18.73 -24.31
CA GLY A 427 0.25 -19.69 -25.41
C GLY A 427 1.60 -20.41 -25.55
N GLY A 428 2.63 -19.93 -24.83
CA GLY A 428 3.96 -20.55 -24.75
C GLY A 428 4.08 -21.67 -23.71
N ALA A 429 3.00 -22.00 -23.00
CA ALA A 429 2.90 -23.14 -22.09
C ALA A 429 2.14 -24.32 -22.75
N LYS A 430 2.59 -24.74 -23.94
CA LYS A 430 2.18 -26.00 -24.56
C LYS A 430 3.37 -26.92 -24.73
#